data_AF-A0A516RAW7-F1
#
_entry.id   AF-A0A516RAW7-F1
#
_cell.length_a   1.000
_cell.length_b   1.000
_cell.length_c   1.000
_cell.angle_alpha   90.00
_cell.angle_beta   90.00
_cell.angle_gamma   90.00
#
_symmetry.space_group_name_H-M   'P 1'
#
loop_
_entity.id
_entity.type
_entity.pdbx_description
1 polymer ?
#
loop_
_entity_poly.entity_id
_entity_poly.type
_entity_poly.pdbx_seq_one_letter_code
_entity_poly.pdbx_strand_id
1 'polypeptide(L)'
;MSAPVRSDQSEPAGERALQDQHLARARSAYARAVAACRSAGIEPDQAEIVPTGPAARAANAVRLSARSIAEREGRAPDPAADARCARNAAATAAIAAQAAHAHTPGDLADTALRTALKASRASAEAAGGPSPGRDPTLTARADTAEGTAVTAARRAGWTGTARARS
;
A
#
# COMPACT_ATOMS: atom_id res chain seq x y z
N MET A 1 50.63 -13.54 7.77
CA MET A 1 50.07 -13.61 6.41
C MET A 1 48.56 -13.63 6.54
N SER A 2 47.90 -12.46 6.45
CA SER A 2 46.45 -12.36 6.55
C SER A 2 45.86 -12.39 5.14
N ALA A 3 45.14 -13.44 4.80
CA ALA A 3 44.37 -13.51 3.57
C ALA A 3 43.10 -12.62 3.69
N PRO A 4 42.66 -11.95 2.62
CA PRO A 4 41.51 -11.06 2.68
C PRO A 4 40.20 -11.85 2.75
N VAL A 5 39.30 -11.42 3.62
CA VAL A 5 37.88 -11.79 3.59
C VAL A 5 37.34 -11.38 2.22
N ARG A 6 37.05 -12.35 1.35
CA ARG A 6 36.21 -12.11 0.18
C ARG A 6 34.78 -11.97 0.70
N SER A 7 34.31 -10.74 0.77
CA SER A 7 32.89 -10.43 0.87
C SER A 7 32.18 -11.10 -0.30
N ASP A 8 31.34 -12.10 0.00
CA ASP A 8 30.31 -12.60 -0.90
C ASP A 8 29.38 -11.42 -1.25
N GLN A 9 29.75 -10.66 -2.28
CA GLN A 9 28.90 -9.63 -2.85
C GLN A 9 27.81 -10.30 -3.70
N SER A 10 26.78 -10.80 -3.03
CA SER A 10 25.49 -11.15 -3.64
C SER A 10 24.45 -10.01 -3.52
N GLU A 11 24.83 -8.86 -2.96
CA GLU A 11 23.90 -7.86 -2.42
C GLU A 11 23.20 -6.90 -3.41
N PRO A 12 23.73 -6.48 -4.59
CA PRO A 12 23.02 -5.47 -5.39
C PRO A 12 21.79 -6.00 -6.13
N ALA A 13 21.80 -7.27 -6.55
CA ALA A 13 20.68 -7.87 -7.29
C ALA A 13 19.51 -8.26 -6.38
N GLY A 14 19.80 -8.77 -5.18
CA GLY A 14 18.79 -9.15 -4.19
C GLY A 14 18.06 -7.95 -3.59
N GLU A 15 18.79 -6.88 -3.26
CA GLU A 15 18.17 -5.66 -2.73
C GLU A 15 17.32 -4.94 -3.78
N ARG A 16 17.72 -4.98 -5.05
CA ARG A 16 16.91 -4.41 -6.13
C ARG A 16 15.60 -5.18 -6.32
N ALA A 17 15.64 -6.50 -6.26
CA ALA A 17 14.42 -7.32 -6.32
C ALA A 17 13.46 -7.02 -5.16
N LEU A 18 13.99 -6.83 -3.94
CA LEU A 18 13.20 -6.43 -2.78
C LEU A 18 12.61 -5.02 -2.96
N GLN A 19 13.39 -4.06 -3.48
CA GLN A 19 12.91 -2.72 -3.80
C GLN A 19 11.73 -2.78 -4.78
N ASP A 20 11.89 -3.51 -5.89
CA ASP A 20 10.85 -3.64 -6.92
C ASP A 20 9.58 -4.29 -6.36
N GLN A 21 9.72 -5.30 -5.50
CA GLN A 21 8.61 -5.96 -4.82
C GLN A 21 7.85 -5.00 -3.88
N HIS A 22 8.55 -4.26 -3.02
CA HIS A 22 7.92 -3.30 -2.10
C HIS A 22 7.28 -2.14 -2.86
N LEU A 23 7.90 -1.63 -3.92
CA LEU A 23 7.33 -0.60 -4.78
C LEU A 23 6.09 -1.09 -5.53
N ALA A 24 6.10 -2.33 -6.03
CA ALA A 24 4.91 -2.94 -6.65
C ALA A 24 3.74 -3.02 -5.66
N ARG A 25 4.01 -3.47 -4.42
CA ARG A 25 3.00 -3.50 -3.36
C ARG A 25 2.49 -2.10 -3.02
N ALA A 26 3.38 -1.11 -2.91
CA ALA A 26 3.01 0.27 -2.64
C ALA A 26 2.09 0.84 -3.74
N ARG A 27 2.43 0.62 -5.01
CA ARG A 27 1.63 1.04 -6.17
C ARG A 27 0.26 0.35 -6.21
N SER A 28 0.21 -0.96 -5.90
CA SER A 28 -1.06 -1.70 -5.79
C SER A 28 -1.97 -1.10 -4.71
N ALA A 29 -1.42 -0.90 -3.50
CA ALA A 29 -2.16 -0.32 -2.39
C ALA A 29 -2.64 1.10 -2.70
N TYR A 30 -1.79 1.92 -3.33
CA TYR A 30 -2.14 3.26 -3.79
C TYR A 30 -3.29 3.23 -4.81
N ALA A 31 -3.21 2.38 -5.84
CA ALA A 31 -4.27 2.26 -6.84
C ALA A 31 -5.61 1.84 -6.21
N ARG A 32 -5.56 0.93 -5.23
CA ARG A 32 -6.73 0.51 -4.46
C ARG A 32 -7.29 1.65 -3.59
N ALA A 33 -6.42 2.47 -3.00
CA ALA A 33 -6.84 3.66 -2.24
C ALA A 33 -7.56 4.68 -3.13
N VAL A 34 -7.01 4.99 -4.30
CA VAL A 34 -7.63 5.88 -5.30
C VAL A 34 -9.00 5.36 -5.72
N ALA A 35 -9.11 4.06 -5.96
CA ALA A 35 -10.37 3.42 -6.35
C ALA A 35 -11.44 3.48 -5.25
N ALA A 36 -11.04 3.22 -3.98
CA ALA A 36 -11.94 3.35 -2.84
C ALA A 36 -12.40 4.82 -2.64
N CYS A 37 -11.51 5.80 -2.74
CA CYS A 37 -11.89 7.22 -2.70
C CYS A 37 -12.93 7.56 -3.80
N ARG A 38 -12.68 7.16 -5.05
CA ARG A 38 -13.65 7.39 -6.15
C ARG A 38 -15.00 6.73 -5.90
N SER A 39 -15.04 5.51 -5.35
CA SER A 39 -16.30 4.87 -4.98
C SER A 39 -17.07 5.58 -3.87
N ALA A 40 -16.39 6.41 -3.07
CA ALA A 40 -16.98 7.25 -2.03
C ALA A 40 -17.31 8.67 -2.52
N GLY A 41 -17.10 8.97 -3.80
CA GLY A 41 -17.22 10.33 -4.35
C GLY A 41 -16.15 11.30 -3.82
N ILE A 42 -14.99 10.78 -3.39
CA ILE A 42 -13.89 11.59 -2.87
C ILE A 42 -12.91 11.92 -3.99
N GLU A 43 -12.86 13.21 -4.32
CA GLU A 43 -12.01 13.75 -5.39
C GLU A 43 -10.69 14.32 -4.84
N PRO A 44 -9.63 14.42 -5.68
CA PRO A 44 -8.32 14.91 -5.25
C PRO A 44 -8.32 16.35 -4.71
N ASP A 45 -9.24 17.20 -5.18
CA ASP A 45 -9.37 18.61 -4.78
C ASP A 45 -9.93 18.79 -3.36
N GLN A 46 -10.49 17.73 -2.77
CA GLN A 46 -10.89 17.69 -1.36
C GLN A 46 -9.69 17.50 -0.41
N ALA A 47 -8.47 17.32 -0.93
CA ALA A 47 -7.27 17.20 -0.11
C ALA A 47 -6.90 18.54 0.55
N GLU A 48 -7.08 18.63 1.86
CA GLU A 48 -6.70 19.79 2.67
C GLU A 48 -5.32 19.60 3.34
N ILE A 49 -4.61 20.71 3.59
CA ILE A 49 -3.34 20.70 4.35
C ILE A 49 -3.59 20.20 5.78
N VAL A 50 -4.66 20.69 6.42
CA VAL A 50 -5.13 20.26 7.74
C VAL A 50 -6.52 19.65 7.57
N PRO A 51 -6.62 18.33 7.31
CA PRO A 51 -7.90 17.70 7.01
C PRO A 51 -8.81 17.67 8.23
N THR A 52 -9.96 18.34 8.13
CA THR A 52 -10.94 18.44 9.23
C THR A 52 -12.01 17.33 9.21
N GLY A 53 -12.18 16.65 8.06
CA GLY A 53 -13.18 15.59 7.88
C GLY A 53 -12.63 14.28 7.29
N PRO A 54 -13.43 13.19 7.30
CA PRO A 54 -13.01 11.89 6.76
C PRO A 54 -12.63 11.93 5.28
N ALA A 55 -13.39 12.67 4.45
CA ALA A 55 -13.11 12.82 3.02
C ALA A 55 -11.78 13.53 2.77
N ALA A 56 -11.59 14.70 3.39
CA ALA A 56 -10.34 15.46 3.29
C ALA A 56 -9.13 14.67 3.79
N ARG A 57 -9.29 13.87 4.86
CA ARG A 57 -8.25 12.98 5.37
C ARG A 57 -7.88 11.90 4.36
N ALA A 58 -8.87 11.25 3.74
CA ALA A 58 -8.63 10.22 2.73
C ALA A 58 -7.94 10.79 1.48
N ALA A 59 -8.43 11.92 0.96
CA ALA A 59 -7.84 12.62 -0.18
C ALA A 59 -6.38 13.05 0.10
N ASN A 60 -6.13 13.65 1.28
CA ASN A 60 -4.79 14.05 1.68
C ASN A 60 -3.84 12.85 1.85
N ALA A 61 -4.32 11.73 2.42
CA ALA A 61 -3.53 10.51 2.56
C ALA A 61 -3.12 9.93 1.18
N VAL A 62 -4.04 9.91 0.21
CA VAL A 62 -3.75 9.49 -1.17
C VAL A 62 -2.69 10.39 -1.80
N ARG A 63 -2.80 11.72 -1.64
CA ARG A 63 -1.81 12.69 -2.14
C ARG A 63 -0.41 12.45 -1.56
N LEU A 64 -0.31 12.26 -0.23
CA LEU A 64 0.97 11.99 0.44
C LEU A 64 1.56 10.64 0.03
N SER A 65 0.71 9.62 -0.16
CA SER A 65 1.13 8.30 -0.63
C SER A 65 1.72 8.36 -2.05
N ALA A 66 1.07 9.07 -2.97
CA ALA A 66 1.58 9.28 -4.33
C ALA A 66 2.98 9.92 -4.32
N ARG A 67 3.15 10.98 -3.52
CA ARG A 67 4.44 11.65 -3.35
C ARG A 67 5.50 10.72 -2.78
N SER A 68 5.18 9.96 -1.73
CA SER A 68 6.12 9.01 -1.12
C SER A 68 6.59 7.94 -2.11
N ILE A 69 5.70 7.44 -2.98
CA ILE A 69 6.06 6.44 -4.01
C ILE A 69 6.99 7.08 -5.05
N ALA A 70 6.63 8.25 -5.58
CA ALA A 70 7.45 8.96 -6.56
C ALA A 70 8.85 9.31 -6.02
N GLU A 71 8.97 9.68 -4.74
CA GLU A 71 10.26 9.98 -4.11
C GLU A 71 11.16 8.74 -3.96
N ARG A 72 10.61 7.52 -3.95
CA ARG A 72 11.39 6.28 -3.89
C ARG A 72 11.88 5.83 -5.27
N GLU A 73 11.16 6.17 -6.33
CA GLU A 73 11.56 5.84 -7.71
C GLU A 73 12.91 6.49 -8.05
N GLY A 74 13.84 5.69 -8.59
CA GLY A 74 15.18 6.17 -8.95
C GLY A 74 16.17 6.30 -7.79
N ARG A 75 15.78 6.03 -6.54
CA ARG A 75 16.71 5.95 -5.41
C ARG A 75 17.40 4.59 -5.35
N ALA A 76 18.59 4.57 -4.74
CA ALA A 76 19.26 3.34 -4.37
C ALA A 76 18.33 2.45 -3.49
N PRO A 77 18.37 1.12 -3.67
CA PRO A 77 17.62 0.20 -2.83
C PRO A 77 17.84 0.47 -1.34
N ASP A 78 16.75 0.58 -0.58
CA ASP A 78 16.78 0.58 0.88
C ASP A 78 15.54 -0.21 1.31
N PRO A 79 15.67 -1.53 1.52
CA PRO A 79 14.54 -2.40 1.83
C PRO A 79 13.70 -1.91 3.02
N ALA A 80 14.32 -1.27 4.02
CA ALA A 80 13.60 -0.76 5.18
C ALA A 80 12.76 0.47 4.81
N ALA A 81 13.31 1.41 4.03
CA ALA A 81 12.56 2.56 3.54
C ALA A 81 11.48 2.17 2.52
N ASP A 82 11.77 1.24 1.62
CA ASP A 82 10.82 0.73 0.62
C ASP A 82 9.64 0.01 1.31
N ALA A 83 9.91 -0.82 2.32
CA ALA A 83 8.86 -1.46 3.13
C ALA A 83 8.02 -0.44 3.91
N ARG A 84 8.62 0.62 4.46
CA ARG A 84 7.87 1.72 5.12
C ARG A 84 6.99 2.47 4.12
N CYS A 85 7.47 2.70 2.89
CA CYS A 85 6.67 3.28 1.81
C CYS A 85 5.45 2.40 1.49
N ALA A 86 5.66 1.09 1.32
CA ALA A 86 4.57 0.14 1.09
C ALA A 86 3.56 0.11 2.25
N ARG A 87 4.03 0.12 3.50
CA ARG A 87 3.17 0.23 4.70
C ARG A 87 2.32 1.50 4.68
N ASN A 88 2.91 2.65 4.39
CA ASN A 88 2.18 3.92 4.36
C ASN A 88 1.10 3.93 3.26
N ALA A 89 1.40 3.36 2.09
CA ALA A 89 0.41 3.17 1.03
C ALA A 89 -0.72 2.21 1.46
N ALA A 90 -0.41 1.11 2.14
CA ALA A 90 -1.42 0.17 2.66
C ALA A 90 -2.30 0.79 3.76
N ALA A 91 -1.72 1.62 4.64
CA ALA A 91 -2.47 2.39 5.63
C ALA A 91 -3.40 3.42 4.97
N THR A 92 -2.92 4.10 3.92
CA THR A 92 -3.73 5.00 3.10
C THR A 92 -4.92 4.26 2.46
N ALA A 93 -4.69 3.06 1.93
CA ALA A 93 -5.75 2.24 1.37
C ALA A 93 -6.79 1.80 2.41
N ALA A 94 -6.38 1.58 3.67
CA ALA A 94 -7.31 1.29 4.75
C ALA A 94 -8.17 2.52 5.12
N ILE A 95 -7.60 3.72 5.17
CA ILE A 95 -8.35 4.97 5.39
C ILE A 95 -9.37 5.20 4.27
N ALA A 96 -8.96 5.02 3.01
CA ALA A 96 -9.86 5.15 1.87
C ALA A 96 -10.98 4.08 1.90
N ALA A 97 -10.66 2.84 2.30
CA ALA A 97 -11.65 1.78 2.48
C ALA A 97 -12.67 2.09 3.59
N GLN A 98 -12.25 2.75 4.67
CA GLN A 98 -13.19 3.22 5.71
C GLN A 98 -14.17 4.25 5.15
N ALA A 99 -13.69 5.17 4.32
CA ALA A 99 -14.54 6.18 3.69
C ALA A 99 -15.51 5.55 2.67
N ALA A 100 -15.04 4.61 1.83
CA ALA A 100 -15.89 3.86 0.90
C ALA A 100 -16.95 3.03 1.63
N HIS A 101 -16.57 2.34 2.71
CA HIS A 101 -17.50 1.60 3.55
C HIS A 101 -18.55 2.50 4.21
N ALA A 102 -18.15 3.67 4.71
CA ALA A 102 -19.09 4.64 5.29
C ALA A 102 -20.07 5.20 4.24
N HIS A 103 -19.64 5.31 2.98
CA HIS A 103 -20.49 5.77 1.88
C HIS A 103 -21.47 4.69 1.38
N THR A 104 -21.03 3.43 1.31
CA THR A 104 -21.85 2.31 0.83
C THR A 104 -21.55 1.05 1.66
N PRO A 105 -22.20 0.88 2.82
CA PRO A 105 -22.00 -0.28 3.68
C PRO A 105 -22.61 -1.56 3.09
N GLY A 106 -22.20 -2.72 3.61
CA GLY A 106 -22.70 -4.04 3.25
C GLY A 106 -21.60 -5.10 3.25
N ASP A 107 -21.96 -6.38 3.22
CA ASP A 107 -21.03 -7.52 3.44
C ASP A 107 -19.77 -7.49 2.57
N LEU A 108 -19.91 -7.06 1.30
CA LEU A 108 -18.79 -6.93 0.37
C LEU A 108 -17.87 -5.76 0.77
N ALA A 109 -18.44 -4.62 1.18
CA ALA A 109 -17.70 -3.47 1.67
C ALA A 109 -17.02 -3.78 3.02
N ASP A 110 -17.69 -4.50 3.92
CA ASP A 110 -17.12 -5.00 5.18
C ASP A 110 -15.92 -5.92 4.95
N THR A 111 -16.05 -6.83 3.99
CA THR A 111 -14.97 -7.75 3.62
C THR A 111 -13.80 -7.00 2.99
N ALA A 112 -14.06 -6.02 2.13
CA ALA A 112 -13.03 -5.17 1.55
C ALA A 112 -12.32 -4.31 2.61
N LEU A 113 -13.03 -3.76 3.58
CA LEU A 113 -12.45 -3.02 4.70
C LEU A 113 -11.58 -3.93 5.58
N ARG A 114 -12.08 -5.09 6.01
CA ARG A 114 -11.33 -6.04 6.85
C ARG A 114 -10.04 -6.51 6.16
N THR A 115 -10.10 -6.81 4.87
CA THR A 115 -8.92 -7.23 4.10
C THR A 115 -7.93 -6.08 3.89
N ALA A 116 -8.39 -4.84 3.69
CA ALA A 116 -7.53 -3.66 3.64
C ALA A 116 -6.79 -3.43 4.96
N LEU A 117 -7.47 -3.56 6.10
CA LEU A 117 -6.86 -3.48 7.43
C LEU A 117 -5.82 -4.59 7.65
N LYS A 118 -6.12 -5.82 7.21
CA LYS A 118 -5.19 -6.95 7.26
C LYS A 118 -3.93 -6.69 6.43
N ALA A 119 -4.07 -6.14 5.21
CA ALA A 119 -2.94 -5.76 4.35
C ALA A 119 -2.07 -4.66 4.97
N SER A 120 -2.71 -3.65 5.59
CA SER A 120 -2.01 -2.59 6.35
C SER A 120 -1.19 -3.18 7.50
N ARG A 121 -1.79 -4.06 8.32
CA ARG A 121 -1.09 -4.73 9.43
C ARG A 121 0.07 -5.61 8.94
N ALA A 122 -0.13 -6.43 7.92
CA ALA A 122 0.93 -7.29 7.37
C ALA A 122 2.11 -6.46 6.83
N SER A 123 1.82 -5.33 6.17
CA SER A 123 2.85 -4.41 5.70
C SER A 123 3.59 -3.71 6.85
N ALA A 124 2.90 -3.42 7.96
CA ALA A 124 3.53 -2.87 9.15
C ALA A 124 4.49 -3.87 9.82
N GLU A 125 4.11 -5.15 9.87
CA GLU A 125 4.97 -6.23 10.36
C GLU A 125 6.22 -6.37 9.48
N ALA A 126 6.07 -6.39 8.15
CA ALA A 126 7.21 -6.44 7.22
C ALA A 126 8.15 -5.22 7.34
N ALA A 127 7.61 -4.04 7.66
CA ALA A 127 8.39 -2.81 7.79
C ALA A 127 9.00 -2.60 9.19
N GLY A 128 8.59 -3.36 10.20
CA GLY A 128 8.97 -3.14 11.61
C GLY A 128 9.63 -4.33 12.32
N GLY A 129 9.73 -5.49 11.68
CA GLY A 129 10.38 -6.68 12.24
C GLY A 129 11.90 -6.53 12.46
N PRO A 130 12.58 -7.58 12.98
CA PRO A 130 14.02 -7.56 13.26
C PRO A 130 14.89 -7.39 12.00
N SER A 131 14.34 -7.65 10.81
CA SER A 131 14.97 -7.40 9.51
C SER A 131 14.00 -6.62 8.60
N PRO A 132 13.81 -5.31 8.84
CA PRO A 132 12.82 -4.49 8.13
C PRO A 132 12.99 -4.58 6.60
N GLY A 133 11.93 -5.02 5.92
CA GLY A 133 11.88 -5.15 4.47
C GLY A 133 12.76 -6.26 3.87
N ARG A 134 13.48 -7.04 4.69
CA ARG A 134 14.34 -8.15 4.25
C ARG A 134 13.84 -9.52 4.66
N ASP A 135 12.96 -9.62 5.65
CA ASP A 135 12.35 -10.90 6.04
C ASP A 135 11.45 -11.43 4.90
N PRO A 136 11.81 -12.56 4.26
CA PRO A 136 11.08 -13.06 3.10
C PRO A 136 9.69 -13.59 3.48
N THR A 137 9.53 -14.13 4.68
CA THR A 137 8.25 -14.67 5.18
C THR A 137 7.26 -13.53 5.43
N LEU A 138 7.70 -12.47 6.12
CA LEU A 138 6.85 -11.31 6.36
C LEU A 138 6.52 -10.56 5.07
N THR A 139 7.48 -10.46 4.16
CA THR A 139 7.30 -9.83 2.84
C THR A 139 6.28 -10.59 1.99
N ALA A 140 6.40 -11.91 1.86
CA ALA A 140 5.44 -12.73 1.12
C ALA A 140 4.03 -12.72 1.74
N ARG A 141 3.93 -12.66 3.07
CA ARG A 141 2.66 -12.51 3.77
C ARG A 141 2.00 -11.15 3.47
N ALA A 142 2.78 -10.08 3.39
CA ALA A 142 2.28 -8.76 3.00
C ALA A 142 1.76 -8.75 1.56
N ASP A 143 2.45 -9.42 0.62
CA ASP A 143 1.99 -9.56 -0.77
C ASP A 143 0.68 -10.35 -0.87
N THR A 144 0.59 -11.48 -0.18
CA THR A 144 -0.62 -12.29 -0.13
C THR A 144 -1.80 -11.51 0.43
N ALA A 145 -1.57 -10.72 1.48
CA ALA A 145 -2.59 -9.87 2.07
C ALA A 145 -3.04 -8.76 1.11
N GLU A 146 -2.12 -8.13 0.39
CA GLU A 146 -2.44 -7.12 -0.63
C GLU A 146 -3.25 -7.72 -1.79
N GLY A 147 -2.86 -8.89 -2.32
CA GLY A 147 -3.63 -9.57 -3.36
C GLY A 147 -5.05 -9.94 -2.93
N THR A 148 -5.21 -10.34 -1.66
CA THR A 148 -6.54 -10.59 -1.07
C THR A 148 -7.36 -9.30 -0.98
N ALA A 149 -6.74 -8.19 -0.55
CA ALA A 149 -7.42 -6.89 -0.44
C ALA A 149 -7.83 -6.33 -1.81
N VAL A 150 -7.01 -6.50 -2.85
CA VAL A 150 -7.37 -6.17 -4.24
C VAL A 150 -8.58 -6.96 -4.70
N THR A 151 -8.57 -8.28 -4.46
CA THR A 151 -9.71 -9.15 -4.84
C THR A 151 -10.99 -8.73 -4.14
N ALA A 152 -10.93 -8.42 -2.85
CA ALA A 152 -12.10 -7.97 -2.08
C ALA A 152 -12.60 -6.60 -2.58
N ALA A 153 -11.71 -5.64 -2.84
CA ALA A 153 -12.07 -4.34 -3.39
C ALA A 153 -12.72 -4.43 -4.79
N ARG A 154 -12.31 -5.41 -5.61
CA ARG A 154 -12.98 -5.70 -6.90
C ARG A 154 -14.39 -6.22 -6.70
N ARG A 155 -14.57 -7.18 -5.78
CA ARG A 155 -15.89 -7.73 -5.45
C ARG A 155 -16.84 -6.68 -4.87
N ALA A 156 -16.32 -5.74 -4.08
CA ALA A 156 -17.07 -4.59 -3.57
C ALA A 156 -17.38 -3.52 -4.64
N GLY A 157 -16.91 -3.69 -5.88
CA GLY A 157 -17.18 -2.74 -6.98
C GLY A 157 -16.31 -1.49 -6.98
N TRP A 158 -15.33 -1.37 -6.07
CA TRP A 158 -14.50 -0.15 -5.95
C TRP A 158 -13.48 -0.02 -7.09
N THR A 159 -12.98 -1.14 -7.61
CA THR A 159 -11.85 -1.20 -8.57
C THR A 159 -12.25 -1.68 -9.98
N GLY A 160 -13.54 -1.60 -10.32
CA GLY A 160 -14.04 -1.90 -11.67
C GLY A 160 -14.06 -0.68 -12.60
N THR A 161 -13.94 -0.90 -13.90
CA THR A 161 -14.41 0.08 -14.90
C THR A 161 -15.86 0.40 -14.60
N ALA A 162 -16.20 1.69 -14.51
CA ALA A 162 -17.54 2.18 -14.19
C ALA A 162 -18.60 1.32 -14.88
N ARG A 163 -19.52 0.74 -14.10
CA ARG A 163 -20.72 0.12 -14.64
C ARG A 163 -21.44 1.23 -15.41
N ALA A 164 -21.45 1.15 -16.73
CA ALA A 164 -22.26 2.03 -17.55
C ALA A 164 -23.69 1.93 -16.98
N ARG A 165 -24.19 3.05 -16.45
CA ARG A 165 -25.56 3.14 -15.99
C ARG A 165 -26.43 3.10 -17.24
N SER A 166 -27.07 1.97 -17.47
CA SER A 166 -28.18 1.80 -18.40
C SER A 166 -29.44 2.47 -17.85
#